data_AF-A0A543Q1K9-F1
#
_entry.id   AF-A0A543Q1K9-F1
#
_cell.length_a   1.000
_cell.length_b   1.000
_cell.length_c   1.000
_cell.angle_alpha   90.00
_cell.angle_beta   90.00
_cell.angle_gamma   90.00
#
_symmetry.space_group_name_H-M   'P 1'
#
loop_
_entity.id
_entity.type
_entity.pdbx_description
1 polymer ?
#
loop_
_entity_poly.entity_id
_entity_poly.type
_entity_poly.pdbx_seq_one_letter_code
_entity_poly.pdbx_strand_id
1 'polypeptide(L)'
;MNSALDVGYREATVLIEDVSRILVDPVLREDIPPDKIQVLADFKAAALEMGMEPDGFVRLTLAPGANIAEGLREVTRAMQAYQRGECPEFVEDFR
;
A
#
# COMPACT_ATOMS: atom_id res chain seq x y z
N MET A 1 5.51 -23.08 -27.94
CA MET A 1 4.37 -22.73 -27.08
C MET A 1 4.95 -22.08 -25.84
N ASN A 2 4.72 -20.77 -25.66
CA ASN A 2 5.27 -20.03 -24.53
C ASN A 2 4.41 -20.34 -23.30
N SER A 3 4.86 -21.29 -22.49
CA SER A 3 4.24 -21.64 -21.22
C SER A 3 4.54 -20.54 -20.20
N ALA A 4 3.95 -19.36 -20.36
CA ALA A 4 3.95 -18.38 -19.29
C ALA A 4 3.20 -19.03 -18.12
N LEU A 5 3.92 -19.29 -17.03
CA LEU A 5 3.33 -19.69 -15.77
C LEU A 5 2.48 -18.49 -15.32
N ASP A 6 1.17 -18.52 -15.59
CA ASP A 6 0.25 -17.57 -14.99
C ASP A 6 0.18 -17.94 -13.51
N VAL A 7 1.06 -17.32 -12.74
CA VAL A 7 1.18 -17.58 -11.31
C VAL A 7 0.04 -16.92 -10.55
N GLY A 8 -0.93 -16.23 -11.20
CA GLY A 8 -2.09 -15.65 -10.53
C GLY A 8 -1.80 -14.38 -9.71
N TYR A 9 -0.75 -13.64 -10.07
CA TYR A 9 -0.48 -12.33 -9.47
C TYR A 9 -1.61 -11.34 -9.80
N ARG A 10 -1.97 -10.51 -8.83
CA ARG A 10 -2.95 -9.43 -9.01
C ARG A 10 -2.32 -8.08 -8.75
N GLU A 11 -2.62 -7.11 -9.60
CA GLU A 11 -2.25 -5.72 -9.36
C GLU A 11 -3.36 -5.00 -8.60
N ALA A 12 -2.97 -4.17 -7.64
CA ALA A 12 -3.88 -3.29 -6.91
C ALA A 12 -3.27 -1.89 -6.82
N THR A 13 -3.99 -0.90 -7.32
CA THR A 13 -3.66 0.51 -7.12
C THR A 13 -4.35 1.00 -5.86
N VAL A 14 -3.60 1.62 -4.96
CA VAL A 14 -4.12 2.21 -3.72
C VAL A 14 -3.80 3.70 -3.71
N LEU A 15 -4.84 4.53 -3.81
CA LEU A 15 -4.75 6.00 -3.76
C LEU A 15 -4.74 6.46 -2.30
N ILE A 16 -3.89 7.45 -1.97
CA ILE A 16 -3.83 8.05 -0.63
C ILE A 16 -5.15 8.76 -0.30
N GLU A 17 -5.81 9.36 -1.29
CA GLU A 17 -7.14 9.96 -1.15
C GLU A 17 -8.21 8.91 -0.76
N ASP A 18 -8.21 7.74 -1.40
CA ASP A 18 -9.16 6.67 -1.08
C ASP A 18 -8.96 6.17 0.36
N VAL A 19 -7.71 5.99 0.77
CA VAL A 19 -7.37 5.63 2.15
C VAL A 19 -7.85 6.72 3.11
N SER A 20 -7.64 7.99 2.76
CA SER A 20 -8.11 9.12 3.57
C SER A 20 -9.62 9.11 3.74
N ARG A 21 -10.37 8.88 2.66
CA ARG A 21 -11.83 8.79 2.66
C ARG A 21 -12.32 7.63 3.53
N ILE A 22 -11.71 6.45 3.39
CA ILE A 22 -12.05 5.29 4.23
C ILE A 22 -11.80 5.61 5.70
N LEU A 23 -10.71 6.29 6.07
CA LEU A 23 -10.40 6.57 7.48
C LEU A 23 -11.36 7.57 8.14
N VAL A 24 -11.99 8.46 7.37
CA VAL A 24 -12.89 9.50 7.92
C VAL A 24 -14.37 9.13 7.81
N ASP A 25 -14.77 8.31 6.82
CA ASP A 25 -16.16 7.95 6.59
C ASP A 25 -16.56 6.73 7.45
N PRO A 26 -17.44 6.89 8.45
CA PRO A 26 -17.84 5.79 9.32
C PRO A 26 -18.60 4.68 8.56
N VAL A 27 -19.28 5.00 7.46
CA VAL A 27 -19.99 4.01 6.64
C VAL A 27 -19.00 3.11 5.93
N LEU A 28 -17.92 3.67 5.40
CA LEU A 28 -16.86 2.87 4.75
C LEU A 28 -16.06 2.02 5.76
N ARG A 29 -16.08 2.37 7.05
CA ARG A 29 -15.36 1.65 8.11
C ARG A 29 -16.16 0.55 8.78
N GLU A 30 -17.47 0.56 8.65
CA GLU A 30 -18.39 -0.30 9.42
C GLU A 30 -17.98 -1.78 9.38
N ASP A 31 -17.59 -2.27 8.19
CA ASP A 31 -17.22 -3.67 7.96
C ASP A 31 -15.71 -3.92 7.92
N ILE A 32 -14.87 -2.92 8.22
CA ILE A 32 -13.42 -3.07 8.18
C ILE A 32 -12.90 -3.42 9.59
N PRO A 33 -12.26 -4.59 9.77
CA PRO A 33 -11.61 -4.96 11.01
C PRO A 33 -10.66 -3.87 11.55
N PRO A 34 -10.60 -3.65 12.87
CA PRO A 34 -9.75 -2.61 13.46
C PRO A 34 -8.27 -2.72 13.08
N ASP A 35 -7.75 -3.94 12.94
CA ASP A 35 -6.36 -4.17 12.54
C ASP A 35 -6.08 -3.70 11.09
N LYS A 36 -7.07 -3.80 10.19
CA LYS A 36 -6.96 -3.30 8.81
C LYS A 36 -7.11 -1.79 8.75
N ILE A 37 -7.94 -1.20 9.62
CA ILE A 37 -8.01 0.25 9.78
C ILE A 37 -6.65 0.82 10.23
N GLN A 38 -5.98 0.15 11.17
CA GLN A 38 -4.66 0.58 11.62
C GLN A 38 -3.65 0.54 10.46
N VAL A 39 -3.67 -0.52 9.64
CA VAL A 39 -2.80 -0.61 8.45
C VAL A 39 -3.01 0.56 7.50
N LEU A 40 -4.27 0.93 7.24
CA LEU A 40 -4.59 2.06 6.38
C LEU A 40 -4.07 3.39 6.95
N ALA A 41 -4.19 3.58 8.27
CA ALA A 41 -3.68 4.76 8.96
C ALA A 41 -2.14 4.84 8.91
N ASP A 42 -1.46 3.73 9.21
CA ASP A 42 0.01 3.65 9.20
C ASP A 42 0.57 3.86 7.79
N PHE A 43 -0.07 3.27 6.77
CA PHE A 43 0.27 3.48 5.37
C PHE A 43 0.15 4.95 4.99
N LYS A 44 -0.98 5.59 5.27
CA LYS A 44 -1.18 7.02 4.96
C LYS A 44 -0.12 7.88 5.66
N ALA A 45 0.15 7.63 6.93
CA ALA A 45 1.15 8.40 7.68
C ALA A 45 2.54 8.27 7.03
N ALA A 46 3.00 7.05 6.77
CA ALA A 46 4.30 6.82 6.15
C ALA A 46 4.40 7.42 4.74
N ALA A 47 3.33 7.31 3.93
CA ALA A 47 3.30 7.89 2.59
C ALA A 47 3.43 9.42 2.62
N LEU A 48 2.71 10.10 3.53
CA LEU A 48 2.83 11.55 3.68
C LEU A 48 4.18 11.99 4.25
N GLU A 49 4.76 11.22 5.18
CA GLU A 49 6.10 11.48 5.71
C GLU A 49 7.19 11.30 4.63
N MET A 50 6.97 10.40 3.67
CA MET A 50 7.81 10.24 2.47
C MET A 50 7.69 11.40 1.49
N GLY A 51 6.75 12.33 1.71
CA GLY A 51 6.50 13.47 0.81
C GLY A 51 5.59 13.13 -0.37
N MET A 52 4.85 12.01 -0.32
CA MET A 52 3.84 11.72 -1.34
C MET A 52 2.69 12.73 -1.23
N GLU A 53 2.27 13.24 -2.37
CA GLU A 53 1.11 14.14 -2.46
C GLU A 53 -0.20 13.39 -2.12
N PRO A 54 -1.26 14.10 -1.68
CA PRO A 54 -2.54 13.47 -1.33
C PRO A 54 -3.22 12.70 -2.47
N ASP A 55 -2.93 13.06 -3.73
CA ASP A 55 -3.39 12.37 -4.95
C ASP A 55 -2.42 11.26 -5.41
N GLY A 56 -1.33 11.06 -4.67
CA GLY A 56 -0.37 9.99 -4.89
C GLY A 56 -0.99 8.60 -4.69
N PHE A 57 -0.34 7.60 -5.30
CA PHE A 57 -0.76 6.20 -5.21
C PHE A 57 0.42 5.25 -5.09
N VAL A 58 0.15 4.05 -4.59
CA VAL A 58 1.06 2.91 -4.68
C VAL A 58 0.45 1.82 -5.54
N ARG A 59 1.26 1.18 -6.38
CA ARG A 59 0.87 -0.02 -7.13
C ARG A 59 1.46 -1.24 -6.44
N LEU A 60 0.59 -2.13 -5.98
CA LEU A 60 0.96 -3.38 -5.35
C LEU A 60 0.83 -4.50 -6.38
N THR A 61 1.90 -5.27 -6.56
CA THR A 61 1.83 -6.59 -7.21
C THR A 61 1.71 -7.64 -6.11
N LEU A 62 0.54 -8.26 -6.00
CA LEU A 62 0.22 -9.19 -4.92
C LEU A 62 0.29 -10.62 -5.43
N ALA A 63 1.07 -11.45 -4.74
CA ALA A 63 1.11 -12.89 -4.98
C ALA A 63 -0.26 -13.53 -4.69
N PRO A 64 -0.55 -14.72 -5.27
CA PRO A 64 -1.75 -15.48 -4.93
C PRO A 64 -1.91 -15.65 -3.43
N GLY A 65 -3.12 -15.42 -2.93
CA GLY A 65 -3.43 -15.52 -1.50
C GLY A 65 -3.02 -14.31 -0.66
N ALA A 66 -2.18 -13.40 -1.18
CA ALA A 66 -1.83 -12.17 -0.46
C ALA A 66 -2.99 -11.17 -0.47
N ASN A 67 -3.28 -10.59 0.69
CA ASN A 67 -4.31 -9.55 0.81
C ASN A 67 -3.71 -8.14 0.71
N ILE A 68 -4.55 -7.13 0.45
CA ILE A 68 -4.09 -5.74 0.27
C ILE A 68 -3.49 -5.19 1.57
N ALA A 69 -4.03 -5.56 2.73
CA ALA A 69 -3.52 -5.09 4.01
C ALA A 69 -2.08 -5.59 4.28
N GLU A 70 -1.76 -6.83 3.92
CA GLU A 70 -0.39 -7.35 3.96
C GLU A 70 0.53 -6.57 3.02
N GLY A 71 0.11 -6.34 1.78
CA GLY A 71 0.87 -5.52 0.84
C GLY A 71 1.13 -4.11 1.35
N LEU A 72 0.13 -3.46 1.95
CA LEU A 72 0.29 -2.13 2.55
C LEU A 72 1.21 -2.15 3.76
N ARG A 73 1.13 -3.15 4.66
CA ARG A 73 2.09 -3.29 5.77
C ARG A 73 3.53 -3.37 5.28
N GLU A 74 3.78 -4.13 4.23
CA GLU A 74 5.12 -4.27 3.64
C GLU A 74 5.61 -2.98 3.00
N VAL A 75 4.75 -2.27 2.28
CA VAL A 75 5.09 -0.96 1.70
C VAL A 75 5.36 0.08 2.79
N THR A 76 4.52 0.14 3.83
CA THR A 76 4.75 1.01 5.00
C THR A 76 6.10 0.71 5.64
N ARG A 77 6.42 -0.57 5.85
CA ARG A 77 7.72 -0.98 6.42
C ARG A 77 8.88 -0.52 5.54
N ALA A 78 8.76 -0.66 4.21
CA ALA A 78 9.78 -0.23 3.26
C ALA A 78 9.98 1.28 3.25
N MET A 79 8.90 2.07 3.25
CA MET A 79 8.95 3.54 3.36
C MET A 79 9.67 3.98 4.63
N GLN A 80 9.30 3.40 5.77
CA GLN A 80 9.92 3.73 7.05
C GLN A 80 11.39 3.31 7.11
N ALA A 81 11.75 2.15 6.55
CA ALA A 81 13.14 1.70 6.46
C ALA A 81 13.99 2.64 5.58
N TYR A 82 13.43 3.13 4.48
CA TYR A 82 14.08 4.12 3.63
C TYR A 82 14.33 5.43 4.38
N GLN A 83 13.34 5.96 5.10
CA GLN A 83 13.52 7.17 5.92
C GLN A 83 14.56 7.01 7.03
N ARG A 84 14.71 5.81 7.59
CA ARG A 84 15.76 5.50 8.58
C ARG A 84 17.14 5.28 7.95
N GLY A 85 17.27 5.29 6.62
CA GLY A 85 18.50 4.98 5.90
C GLY A 85 18.89 3.50 5.96
N GLU A 86 17.97 2.62 6.34
CA GLU A 86 18.16 1.15 6.38
C GLU A 86 17.93 0.52 5.01
N CYS A 87 17.18 1.20 4.13
CA CYS A 87 16.97 0.82 2.74
C CYS A 87 17.70 1.83 1.83
N PRO A 88 18.68 1.41 1.02
CA PRO A 88 19.49 2.33 0.23
C PRO A 88 18.75 2.91 -0.98
N GLU A 89 17.64 2.29 -1.40
CA GLU A 89 16.89 2.71 -2.58
C GLU A 89 15.40 2.42 -2.40
N PHE A 90 14.56 3.42 -2.65
CA PHE A 90 13.12 3.29 -2.80
C PHE A 90 12.79 3.76 -4.21
N VAL A 91 12.37 2.82 -5.08
CA VAL A 91 12.13 3.14 -6.50
C VAL A 91 10.76 3.79 -6.63
N GLU A 92 10.76 5.10 -6.84
CA GLU A 92 9.54 5.92 -6.98
C GLU A 92 8.99 5.93 -8.43
N ASP A 93 9.79 5.51 -9.41
CA ASP A 93 9.48 5.66 -10.84
C ASP A 93 9.48 4.30 -11.55
N PHE A 94 8.29 3.78 -11.88
CA PHE A 94 8.13 2.77 -12.93
C PHE A 94 7.85 3.51 -14.24
N ARG A 95 8.89 4.08 -14.85
CA ARG A 95 8.84 4.55 -16.25
C ARG A 95 9.25 3.44 -17.20
#